data_AF-A0A7Z8DWN9-F1
#
_entry.id   AF-A0A7Z8DWN9-F1
#
_cell.length_a   1.000
_cell.length_b   1.000
_cell.length_c   1.000
_cell.angle_alpha   90.00
_cell.angle_beta   90.00
_cell.angle_gamma   90.00
#
_symmetry.space_group_name_H-M   'P 1'
#
loop_
_entity.id
_entity.type
_entity.pdbx_description
1 polymer ?
#
loop_
_entity_poly.entity_id
_entity_poly.type
_entity_poly.pdbx_seq_one_letter_code
_entity_poly.pdbx_strand_id
1 'polypeptide(L)'
;MIDGYELTRIKIRQDVAVKGPATFISGNNRTEQATGIYLIGAGDCIRLECGLSALELFASGAIRLAGETFNIAARGDGVITTQGKLGLNPSSPGEPATPPGKDYKKELTTLVSQLFPEKDKSS
;
A
#
# COMPACT_ATOMS: atom_id res chain seq x y z
N MET A 1 24.32 0.49 -10.46
CA MET A 1 23.02 0.34 -11.15
C MET A 1 23.13 -0.87 -12.06
N ILE A 2 22.19 -1.80 -12.00
CA ILE A 2 22.06 -2.84 -13.02
C ILE A 2 21.21 -2.23 -14.14
N ASP A 3 21.82 -1.99 -15.30
CA ASP A 3 21.19 -1.43 -16.50
C ASP A 3 20.65 -2.58 -17.38
N GLY A 4 19.76 -3.39 -16.81
CA GLY A 4 19.33 -4.65 -17.38
C GLY A 4 18.40 -5.44 -16.45
N TYR A 5 18.46 -6.77 -16.55
CA TYR A 5 17.60 -7.67 -15.80
C TYR A 5 18.36 -8.37 -14.67
N GLU A 6 17.75 -8.42 -13.48
CA GLU A 6 18.24 -9.18 -12.34
C GLU A 6 17.23 -10.29 -11.99
N LEU A 7 17.73 -11.50 -11.77
CA LEU A 7 16.94 -12.65 -11.32
C LEU A 7 17.61 -13.32 -10.14
N THR A 8 16.88 -13.41 -9.04
CA THR A 8 17.29 -14.15 -7.84
C THR A 8 16.42 -15.39 -7.67
N ARG A 9 17.04 -16.55 -7.45
CA ARG A 9 16.34 -17.81 -7.16
C ARG A 9 16.90 -18.43 -5.89
N ILE A 10 16.03 -18.66 -4.91
CA ILE A 10 16.40 -19.21 -3.61
C ILE A 10 15.66 -20.53 -3.40
N LYS A 11 16.40 -21.61 -3.11
CA LYS A 11 15.84 -22.97 -3.03
C LYS A 11 15.16 -23.29 -1.70
N ILE A 12 15.68 -22.74 -0.60
CA ILE A 12 15.26 -23.12 0.76
C ILE A 12 14.62 -21.94 1.46
N ARG A 13 15.39 -20.87 1.71
CA ARG A 13 14.93 -19.73 2.50
C ARG A 13 15.70 -18.47 2.16
N GLN A 14 14.99 -17.35 2.08
CA GLN A 14 15.55 -16.01 1.95
C GLN A 14 15.10 -15.18 3.15
N ASP A 15 16.05 -14.68 3.93
CA ASP A 15 15.80 -13.69 4.97
C ASP A 15 16.43 -12.36 4.55
N VAL A 16 15.71 -11.26 4.77
CA VAL A 16 16.19 -9.90 4.52
C VAL A 16 15.94 -9.07 5.77
N ALA A 17 16.97 -8.45 6.33
CA ALA A 17 16.88 -7.66 7.55
C ALA A 17 17.54 -6.29 7.36
N VAL A 18 16.84 -5.23 7.76
CA VAL A 18 17.31 -3.84 7.69
C VAL A 18 17.13 -3.21 9.07
N LYS A 19 18.21 -2.67 9.65
CA LYS A 19 18.17 -2.01 10.98
C LYS A 19 17.55 -0.61 10.91
N GLY A 20 17.74 0.08 9.79
CA GLY A 20 17.17 1.41 9.54
C GLY A 20 15.93 1.36 8.65
N PRO A 21 15.50 2.51 8.10
CA PRO A 21 14.42 2.57 7.13
C PRO A 21 14.72 1.73 5.88
N ALA A 22 13.68 1.13 5.31
CA ALA A 22 13.73 0.45 4.01
C ALA A 22 12.66 1.03 3.10
N THR A 23 13.01 1.27 1.84
CA THR A 23 12.10 1.83 0.83
C THR A 23 12.24 1.03 -0.46
N PHE A 24 11.10 0.62 -1.02
CA PHE A 24 11.02 -0.13 -2.28
C PHE A 24 10.18 0.68 -3.26
N ILE A 25 10.77 1.04 -4.40
CA ILE A 25 10.12 1.83 -5.46
C ILE A 25 10.27 1.09 -6.77
N SER A 26 9.17 0.93 -7.51
CA SER A 26 9.15 0.36 -8.85
C SER A 26 8.58 1.36 -9.84
N GLY A 27 9.21 1.49 -11.02
CA GLY A 27 8.73 2.37 -12.09
C GLY A 27 7.52 1.86 -12.86
N ASN A 28 7.06 0.64 -12.55
CA ASN A 28 5.96 -0.03 -13.21
C ASN A 28 5.35 -1.07 -12.25
N ASN A 29 4.59 -2.02 -12.79
CA ASN A 29 3.96 -3.11 -12.06
C ASN A 29 4.92 -3.80 -11.07
N ARG A 30 4.42 -4.02 -9.85
CA ARG A 30 5.07 -4.83 -8.81
C ARG A 30 4.15 -5.99 -8.46
N THR A 31 4.68 -7.20 -8.50
CA THR A 31 3.94 -8.44 -8.23
C THR A 31 4.60 -9.18 -7.07
N GLU A 32 3.82 -9.48 -6.03
CA GLU A 32 4.25 -10.25 -4.87
C GLU A 32 3.25 -11.39 -4.67
N GLN A 33 3.73 -12.63 -4.64
CA GLN A 33 2.89 -13.84 -4.60
C GLN A 33 3.51 -14.89 -3.70
N ALA A 34 2.68 -15.55 -2.90
CA ALA A 34 3.05 -16.69 -2.07
C ALA A 34 2.01 -17.81 -2.24
N THR A 35 2.47 -19.06 -2.27
CA THR A 35 1.59 -20.23 -2.27
C THR A 35 1.02 -20.54 -0.89
N GLY A 36 1.69 -20.05 0.16
CA GLY A 36 1.24 -20.10 1.54
C GLY A 36 0.72 -18.75 2.03
N ILE A 37 1.12 -18.37 3.24
CA ILE A 37 0.70 -17.11 3.88
C ILE A 37 1.58 -15.96 3.36
N TYR A 38 0.94 -14.87 2.93
CA TYR A 38 1.59 -13.59 2.69
C TYR A 38 1.32 -12.65 3.88
N LEU A 39 2.31 -12.48 4.75
CA LEU A 39 2.18 -11.72 6.00
C LEU A 39 2.77 -10.31 5.83
N ILE A 40 1.92 -9.29 6.01
CA ILE A 40 2.33 -7.88 6.10
C ILE A 40 1.95 -7.40 7.50
N GLY A 41 2.93 -6.85 8.23
CA GLY A 41 2.75 -6.34 9.59
C GLY A 41 3.55 -5.08 9.82
N ALA A 42 3.02 -4.19 10.67
CA ALA A 42 3.71 -2.99 11.13
C ALA A 42 3.42 -2.78 12.62
N GLY A 43 4.36 -2.16 13.34
CA GLY A 43 4.20 -1.84 14.76
C GLY A 43 3.26 -0.67 15.02
N ASP A 44 3.18 0.29 14.08
CA ASP A 44 2.42 1.53 14.26
C ASP A 44 1.24 1.67 13.29
N CYS A 45 1.49 1.53 11.98
CA CYS A 45 0.46 1.68 10.96
C CYS A 45 0.79 0.85 9.71
N ILE A 46 -0.20 0.13 9.19
CA ILE A 46 -0.19 -0.39 7.81
C ILE A 46 -1.07 0.53 6.98
N ARG A 47 -0.52 1.07 5.89
CA ARG A 47 -1.23 1.96 4.98
C ARG A 47 -1.12 1.49 3.54
N LEU A 48 -2.26 1.42 2.86
CA LEU A 48 -2.37 1.14 1.43
C LEU A 48 -3.00 2.36 0.75
N GLU A 49 -2.37 2.87 -0.29
CA GLU A 49 -2.80 4.13 -0.92
C GLU A 49 -2.73 4.08 -2.45
N CYS A 50 -3.74 4.65 -3.10
CA CYS A 50 -3.84 4.67 -4.56
C CYS A 50 -4.74 5.83 -5.00
N GLY A 51 -4.12 6.93 -5.44
CA GLY A 51 -4.87 8.09 -5.93
C GLY A 51 -5.82 8.66 -4.88
N LEU A 52 -7.12 8.59 -5.15
CA LEU A 52 -8.18 9.05 -4.24
C LEU A 52 -8.67 7.97 -3.25
N SER A 53 -7.99 6.82 -3.16
CA SER A 53 -8.32 5.74 -2.22
C SER A 53 -7.22 5.50 -1.20
N ALA A 54 -7.60 5.21 0.05
CA ALA A 54 -6.68 4.81 1.10
C ALA A 54 -7.33 3.87 2.13
N LEU A 55 -6.53 2.94 2.66
CA LEU A 55 -6.84 2.07 3.80
C LEU A 55 -5.73 2.20 4.85
N GLU A 56 -6.10 2.41 6.10
CA GLU A 56 -5.19 2.52 7.23
C GLU A 56 -5.59 1.56 8.36
N LEU A 57 -4.61 0.82 8.90
CA LEU A 57 -4.73 -0.06 10.05
C LEU A 57 -3.75 0.41 11.12
N PHE A 58 -4.25 1.01 12.19
CA PHE A 58 -3.42 1.58 13.26
C PHE A 58 -3.21 0.59 14.41
N ALA A 59 -2.08 0.71 15.11
CA ALA A 59 -1.78 -0.03 16.34
C ALA A 59 -2.80 0.21 17.46
N SER A 60 -3.52 1.33 17.43
CA SER A 60 -4.64 1.62 18.34
C SER A 60 -5.88 0.75 18.08
N GLY A 61 -5.90 -0.03 16.98
CA GLY A 61 -7.05 -0.78 16.50
C GLY A 61 -7.99 0.03 15.61
N ALA A 62 -7.70 1.31 15.36
CA ALA A 62 -8.48 2.10 14.41
C ALA A 62 -8.28 1.58 12.98
N ILE A 63 -9.38 1.39 12.26
CA ILE A 63 -9.41 1.03 10.85
C ILE A 63 -10.10 2.16 10.10
N ARG A 64 -9.44 2.71 9.07
CA ARG A 64 -9.97 3.83 8.29
C ARG A 64 -9.92 3.53 6.80
N LEU A 65 -10.99 3.85 6.10
CA LEU A 65 -11.13 3.67 4.65
C LEU A 65 -11.63 4.97 4.03
N ALA A 66 -11.07 5.35 2.89
CA ALA A 66 -11.53 6.48 2.08
C ALA A 66 -11.48 6.13 0.59
N GLY A 67 -12.42 6.67 -0.17
CA GLY A 67 -12.55 6.50 -1.62
C GLY A 67 -13.78 7.22 -2.17
N GLU A 68 -13.84 7.40 -3.49
CA GLU A 68 -14.97 8.04 -4.18
C GLU A 68 -16.22 7.15 -4.21
N THR A 69 -16.04 5.84 -4.37
CA THR A 69 -17.11 4.84 -4.35
C THR A 69 -16.57 3.55 -3.73
N PHE A 70 -17.45 2.74 -3.12
CA PHE A 70 -17.10 1.41 -2.64
C PHE A 70 -18.25 0.43 -2.90
N ASN A 71 -17.90 -0.82 -3.20
CA ASN A 71 -18.85 -1.91 -3.36
C ASN A 71 -18.35 -3.10 -2.54
N ILE A 72 -19.22 -3.70 -1.73
CA ILE A 72 -18.93 -4.91 -0.95
C ILE A 72 -19.97 -5.94 -1.33
N ALA A 73 -19.54 -7.10 -1.84
CA ALA A 73 -20.42 -8.17 -2.27
C ALA A 73 -19.98 -9.51 -1.68
N ALA A 74 -20.93 -10.25 -1.11
CA ALA A 74 -20.74 -11.61 -0.61
C ALA A 74 -21.83 -12.53 -1.18
N ARG A 75 -21.49 -13.79 -1.45
CA ARG A 75 -22.46 -14.82 -1.88
C ARG A 75 -23.19 -15.46 -0.69
N GLY A 76 -22.55 -15.48 0.47
CA GLY A 76 -23.15 -15.91 1.73
C GLY A 76 -23.50 -14.71 2.61
N ASP A 77 -23.54 -14.94 3.92
CA ASP A 77 -23.95 -13.91 4.88
C ASP A 77 -22.91 -12.78 5.04
N GLY A 78 -23.42 -11.57 5.20
CA GLY A 78 -22.64 -10.41 5.65
C GLY A 78 -23.02 -10.06 7.09
N VAL A 79 -22.03 -10.01 7.98
CA VAL A 79 -22.23 -9.71 9.40
C VAL A 79 -21.37 -8.51 9.80
N ILE A 80 -22.01 -7.48 10.36
CA ILE A 80 -21.34 -6.32 10.96
C ILE A 80 -21.74 -6.29 12.43
N THR A 81 -20.77 -6.40 13.33
CA THR A 81 -21.00 -6.46 14.78
C THR A 81 -20.14 -5.44 15.50
N THR A 82 -20.78 -4.64 16.35
CA THR A 82 -20.12 -3.68 17.25
C THR A 82 -20.67 -3.89 18.65
N GLN A 83 -19.83 -3.75 19.67
CA GLN A 83 -20.30 -3.68 21.07
C GLN A 83 -20.86 -2.29 21.41
N GLY A 84 -20.51 -1.28 20.62
CA GLY A 84 -21.07 0.07 20.66
C GLY A 84 -22.04 0.34 19.51
N LYS A 85 -22.21 1.62 19.16
CA LYS A 85 -23.07 2.07 18.07
C LYS A 85 -22.45 1.83 16.70
N LEU A 86 -23.24 1.27 15.77
CA LEU A 86 -22.97 1.31 14.34
C LEU A 86 -23.69 2.52 13.72
N GLY A 87 -22.94 3.45 13.14
CA GLY A 87 -23.49 4.62 12.45
C GLY A 87 -23.50 4.42 10.93
N LEU A 88 -24.67 4.54 10.30
CA LEU A 88 -24.80 4.66 8.85
C LEU A 88 -25.17 6.11 8.52
N ASN A 89 -24.28 6.82 7.84
CA ASN A 89 -24.39 8.27 7.58
C ASN A 89 -24.69 9.10 8.86
N PRO A 90 -23.90 8.97 9.93
CA PRO A 90 -24.11 9.74 11.15
C PRO A 90 -23.90 11.25 10.90
N SER A 91 -24.56 12.11 11.68
CA SER A 91 -24.39 13.58 11.61
C SER A 91 -22.98 14.04 11.98
N SER A 92 -22.27 13.25 12.76
CA SER A 92 -20.84 13.42 13.09
C SER A 92 -20.11 12.13 12.73
N PRO A 93 -19.58 12.01 11.49
CA PRO A 93 -18.80 10.86 11.09
C PRO A 93 -17.42 10.85 11.76
N GLY A 94 -16.86 9.66 11.92
CA GLY A 94 -15.47 9.49 12.32
C GLY A 94 -14.50 9.94 11.22
N GLU A 95 -13.24 10.09 11.59
CA GLU A 95 -12.17 10.49 10.65
C GLU A 95 -11.90 9.38 9.62
N PRO A 96 -12.07 9.65 8.31
CA PRO A 96 -11.70 8.70 7.26
C PRO A 96 -10.19 8.64 7.08
N ALA A 97 -9.71 7.70 6.25
CA ALA A 97 -8.30 7.73 5.84
C ALA A 97 -8.04 8.97 4.97
N THR A 98 -6.81 9.48 4.94
CA THR A 98 -6.43 10.60 4.06
C THR A 98 -5.82 10.07 2.76
N PRO A 99 -6.46 10.13 1.58
CA PRO A 99 -5.86 9.67 0.33
C PRO A 99 -4.69 10.55 -0.13
N PRO A 100 -3.73 10.00 -0.90
CA PRO A 100 -2.60 10.78 -1.41
C PRO A 100 -2.99 11.76 -2.53
N GLY A 101 -4.15 11.58 -3.17
CA GLY A 101 -4.68 12.51 -4.17
C GLY A 101 -4.50 12.04 -5.63
N LYS A 102 -5.21 12.68 -6.55
CA LYS A 102 -5.25 12.30 -7.98
C LYS A 102 -3.88 12.31 -8.69
N ASP A 103 -2.95 13.10 -8.17
CA ASP A 103 -1.62 13.30 -8.78
C ASP A 103 -0.57 12.28 -8.26
N TYR A 104 -0.94 11.37 -7.36
CA TYR A 104 -0.02 10.42 -6.73
C TYR A 104 0.78 9.57 -7.74
N LYS A 105 0.16 9.14 -8.85
CA LYS A 105 0.89 8.42 -9.92
C LYS A 105 1.96 9.31 -10.55
N LYS A 106 1.66 10.59 -10.79
CA LYS A 106 2.62 11.55 -11.35
C LYS A 106 3.79 11.74 -10.39
N GLU A 107 3.50 11.90 -9.10
CA GLU A 107 4.51 12.04 -8.04
C GLU A 107 5.45 10.82 -7.98
N LEU A 108 4.90 9.60 -7.99
CA LEU A 108 5.70 8.37 -8.02
C LEU A 108 6.53 8.25 -9.31
N THR A 109 5.97 8.59 -10.47
CA THR A 109 6.73 8.61 -11.73
C THR A 109 7.87 9.62 -11.67
N THR A 110 7.65 10.82 -11.13
CA THR A 110 8.71 11.83 -10.94
C THR A 110 9.80 11.32 -10.00
N LEU A 111 9.44 10.69 -8.89
CA LEU A 111 10.40 10.08 -7.96
C LEU A 111 11.22 8.99 -8.64
N VAL A 112 10.60 8.12 -9.43
CA VAL A 112 11.29 7.09 -10.22
C VAL A 112 12.27 7.73 -11.21
N SER A 113 11.84 8.74 -11.98
CA SER A 113 12.72 9.44 -12.93
C SER A 113 13.92 10.09 -12.26
N GLN A 114 13.77 10.61 -11.03
CA GLN A 114 14.86 11.18 -10.26
C GLN A 114 15.87 10.11 -9.77
N LEU A 115 15.39 8.90 -9.47
CA LEU A 115 16.24 7.76 -9.09
C LEU A 115 17.02 7.18 -10.28
N PHE A 116 16.52 7.37 -11.50
CA PHE A 116 17.11 6.87 -12.74
C PHE A 116 17.22 7.98 -13.81
N PRO A 117 18.08 9.00 -13.59
CA PRO A 117 18.25 10.09 -14.55
C PRO A 117 18.82 9.58 -15.87
N GLU A 118 18.45 10.21 -16.99
CA GLU A 118 19.08 9.95 -18.28
C GLU A 118 20.58 10.29 -18.19
N LYS A 119 21.44 9.48 -18.83
CA LYS A 119 22.86 9.81 -18.97
C LYS A 119 22.95 11.05 -19.87
N ASP A 120 23.66 12.08 -19.40
CA ASP A 120 23.98 13.25 -20.23
C ASP A 120 24.60 12.79 -21.56
N LYS A 121 24.01 13.23 -22.69
CA LYS A 121 24.52 12.96 -24.04
C LYS A 121 25.77 13.81 -24.36
N SER A 122 26.72 13.89 -23.44
CA SER A 122 27.98 14.60 -23.62
C SER A 122 29.15 13.80 -23.06
N SER A 123 29.62 12.84 -23.87
CA SER A 123 31.00 12.31 -23.85
C SER A 123 31.29 11.62 -25.17
#